data_AF-A0AAD6ZG15-F1
#
_entry.id   AF-A0AAD6ZG15-F1
#
_cell.length_a   1.000
_cell.length_b   1.000
_cell.length_c   1.000
_cell.angle_alpha   90.00
_cell.angle_beta   90.00
_cell.angle_gamma   90.00
#
_symmetry.space_group_name_H-M   'P 1'
#
loop_
_entity.id
_entity.type
_entity.pdbx_description
1 polymer ?
#
loop_
_entity_poly.entity_id
_entity_poly.type
_entity_poly.pdbx_seq_one_letter_code
_entity_poly.pdbx_strand_id
1 'polypeptide(L)'
;MAVYNRRRREDMINRYMDLLLKCPGTMDLVLDFTDFDFDDLDLLGAMQQMRLQRLAINVPLAISTWKLAGLHDPSLLSLTHLDLYQEEAAQQYWCGLATLPALMRLALLPSVATAILATIVTECTRLELVIVMAYSWMAASDNTNLVSTVTDPRVVTMTMEGTHKTDWELGVSGGDDFWARAIAFDNRKRSGEIDRDCYVLDETPTTQPP
;
A
#
# COMPACT_ATOMS: atom_id res chain seq x y z
N MET A 1 -28.14 -15.90 -16.04
CA MET A 1 -26.71 -15.49 -15.97
C MET A 1 -26.39 -14.67 -14.72
N ALA A 2 -27.14 -13.62 -14.40
CA ALA A 2 -26.91 -12.78 -13.20
C ALA A 2 -26.93 -13.53 -11.85
N VAL A 3 -27.90 -14.45 -11.64
CA VAL A 3 -28.00 -15.24 -10.38
C VAL A 3 -26.81 -16.21 -10.19
N TYR A 4 -26.30 -16.78 -11.28
CA TYR A 4 -25.15 -17.69 -11.24
C TYR A 4 -23.86 -16.97 -10.83
N ASN A 5 -23.66 -15.75 -11.35
CA ASN A 5 -22.52 -14.92 -11.00
C ASN A 5 -22.56 -14.46 -9.54
N ARG A 6 -23.75 -14.18 -9.00
CA ARG A 6 -23.94 -13.82 -7.59
C ARG A 6 -23.54 -14.95 -6.64
N ARG A 7 -24.05 -16.16 -6.85
CA ARG A 7 -23.74 -17.31 -5.98
C ARG A 7 -22.26 -17.67 -6.00
N ARG A 8 -21.64 -17.66 -7.18
CA ARG A 8 -20.19 -17.91 -7.31
C ARG A 8 -19.35 -16.86 -6.56
N ARG A 9 -19.79 -15.60 -6.56
CA ARG A 9 -19.15 -14.51 -5.81
C ARG A 9 -19.28 -14.73 -4.31
N GLU A 10 -20.48 -15.02 -3.80
CA GLU A 10 -20.74 -15.31 -2.38
C GLU A 10 -19.91 -16.52 -1.89
N ASP A 11 -19.87 -17.61 -2.66
CA ASP A 11 -19.07 -18.79 -2.32
C ASP A 11 -17.57 -18.49 -2.24
N MET A 12 -17.06 -17.65 -3.15
CA MET A 12 -15.65 -17.26 -3.14
C MET A 12 -15.33 -16.34 -1.96
N ILE A 13 -16.21 -15.38 -1.66
CA ILE A 13 -16.13 -14.49 -0.49
C ILE A 13 -16.06 -15.31 0.80
N ASN A 14 -16.99 -16.26 0.98
CA ASN A 14 -17.03 -17.11 2.17
C ASN A 14 -15.73 -17.93 2.31
N ARG A 15 -15.19 -18.46 1.20
CA ARG A 15 -13.90 -19.17 1.22
C ARG A 15 -12.74 -18.26 1.62
N TYR A 16 -12.71 -17.02 1.15
CA TYR A 16 -11.71 -16.05 1.57
C TYR A 16 -11.79 -15.78 3.07
N MET A 17 -12.98 -15.50 3.60
CA MET A 17 -13.17 -15.26 5.03
C MET A 17 -12.78 -16.49 5.88
N ASP A 18 -13.18 -17.69 5.45
CA ASP A 18 -12.78 -18.93 6.12
C ASP A 18 -11.26 -19.12 6.13
N LEU A 19 -10.55 -18.68 5.10
CA LEU A 19 -9.09 -18.73 5.05
C LEU A 19 -8.47 -17.69 6.00
N LEU A 20 -8.98 -16.44 5.99
CA LEU A 20 -8.51 -15.38 6.88
C LEU A 20 -8.65 -15.79 8.36
N LEU A 21 -9.80 -16.33 8.74
CA LEU A 21 -10.08 -16.77 10.11
C LEU A 21 -9.21 -17.95 10.57
N LYS A 22 -8.66 -18.74 9.65
CA LYS A 22 -7.75 -19.86 9.97
C LYS A 22 -6.31 -19.43 10.20
N CYS A 23 -5.99 -18.16 9.97
CA CYS A 23 -4.62 -17.65 9.98
C CYS A 23 -4.44 -16.50 11.00
N PRO A 24 -4.67 -16.71 12.31
CA PRO A 24 -4.52 -15.65 13.33
C PRO A 24 -3.06 -15.21 13.55
N GLY A 25 -2.09 -15.99 13.06
CA GLY A 25 -0.67 -15.64 13.12
C GLY A 25 -0.19 -14.71 12.01
N THR A 26 -1.04 -14.38 11.02
CA THR A 26 -0.65 -13.61 9.84
C THR A 26 -0.13 -12.22 10.24
N MET A 27 1.07 -11.90 9.79
CA MET A 27 1.69 -10.57 9.92
C MET A 27 1.59 -9.75 8.65
N ASP A 28 1.62 -10.42 7.50
CA ASP A 28 1.62 -9.80 6.18
C ASP A 28 0.38 -10.27 5.43
N LEU A 29 -0.45 -9.31 5.01
CA LEU A 29 -1.68 -9.61 4.29
C LEU A 29 -1.77 -8.75 3.04
N VAL A 30 -2.02 -9.43 1.91
CA VAL A 30 -2.30 -8.80 0.63
C VAL A 30 -3.73 -9.13 0.25
N LEU A 31 -4.51 -8.08 0.04
CA LEU A 31 -5.90 -8.13 -0.35
C LEU A 31 -6.04 -7.47 -1.71
N ASP A 32 -6.03 -8.26 -2.77
CA ASP A 32 -6.21 -7.79 -4.14
C ASP A 32 -7.62 -8.11 -4.62
N PHE A 33 -8.44 -7.07 -4.74
CA PHE A 33 -9.85 -7.23 -5.04
C PHE A 33 -10.37 -6.32 -6.15
N THR A 34 -9.58 -6.11 -7.20
CA THR A 34 -9.96 -5.36 -8.41
C THR A 34 -11.32 -5.73 -9.00
N ASP A 35 -11.75 -6.99 -8.85
CA ASP A 35 -12.95 -7.53 -9.50
C ASP A 35 -14.19 -7.62 -8.58
N PHE A 36 -14.13 -7.05 -7.37
CA PHE A 36 -15.17 -7.30 -6.36
C PHE A 36 -15.52 -6.07 -5.54
N ASP A 37 -16.81 -5.95 -5.25
CA ASP A 37 -17.39 -4.98 -4.33
C ASP A 37 -17.68 -5.69 -2.99
N PHE A 38 -17.42 -5.04 -1.85
CA PHE A 38 -17.46 -5.70 -0.53
C PHE A 38 -18.11 -4.86 0.55
N ASP A 39 -19.18 -4.15 0.20
CA ASP A 39 -19.99 -3.46 1.20
C ASP A 39 -20.45 -4.36 2.37
N ASP A 40 -20.44 -5.71 2.20
CA ASP A 40 -20.89 -6.69 3.19
C ASP A 40 -19.79 -7.53 3.87
N LEU A 41 -18.48 -7.33 3.60
CA LEU A 41 -17.44 -8.12 4.26
C LEU A 41 -17.00 -7.53 5.60
N ASP A 42 -17.09 -8.33 6.66
CA ASP A 42 -16.45 -8.03 7.95
C ASP A 42 -14.95 -8.37 7.93
N LEU A 43 -14.20 -7.72 7.03
CA LEU A 43 -12.75 -7.86 6.95
C LEU A 43 -12.07 -7.46 8.25
N LEU A 44 -12.53 -6.38 8.89
CA LEU A 44 -11.97 -5.90 10.16
C LEU A 44 -12.14 -6.94 11.26
N GLY A 45 -13.31 -7.57 11.39
CA GLY A 45 -13.53 -8.66 12.34
C GLY A 45 -12.60 -9.86 12.12
N ALA A 46 -12.28 -10.21 10.88
CA ALA A 46 -11.28 -11.24 10.60
C ALA A 46 -9.86 -10.79 10.95
N MET A 47 -9.51 -9.54 10.66
CA MET A 47 -8.19 -8.96 10.92
C MET A 47 -7.90 -8.77 12.42
N GLN A 48 -8.93 -8.61 13.26
CA GLN A 48 -8.78 -8.50 14.73
C GLN A 48 -8.11 -9.71 15.38
N GLN A 49 -8.16 -10.88 14.75
CA GLN A 49 -7.52 -12.09 15.24
C GLN A 49 -6.08 -12.24 14.76
N MET A 50 -5.64 -11.37 13.84
CA MET A 50 -4.33 -11.42 13.21
C MET A 50 -3.31 -10.55 13.96
N ARG A 51 -2.03 -10.71 13.61
CA ARG A 51 -0.93 -9.89 14.14
C ARG A 51 -0.36 -8.98 13.06
N LEU A 52 -1.25 -8.31 12.34
CA LEU A 52 -0.88 -7.59 11.12
C LEU A 52 0.11 -6.46 11.40
N GLN A 53 1.16 -6.46 10.59
CA GLN A 53 2.19 -5.44 10.53
C GLN A 53 2.28 -4.84 9.13
N ARG A 54 2.04 -5.63 8.09
CA ARG A 54 2.04 -5.19 6.69
C ARG A 54 0.70 -5.51 6.06
N LEU A 55 0.09 -4.49 5.47
CA LEU A 55 -1.18 -4.62 4.75
C LEU A 55 -1.06 -3.95 3.40
N ALA A 56 -1.24 -4.74 2.34
CA ALA A 56 -1.52 -4.21 1.01
C ALA A 56 -2.98 -4.44 0.68
N ILE A 57 -3.66 -3.37 0.30
CA ILE A 57 -5.06 -3.44 -0.05
C ILE A 57 -5.32 -2.72 -1.36
N ASN A 58 -5.79 -3.50 -2.34
CA ASN A 58 -6.27 -3.02 -3.61
C ASN A 58 -7.76 -3.22 -3.72
N VAL A 59 -8.50 -2.16 -3.39
CA VAL A 59 -9.95 -2.16 -3.57
C VAL A 59 -10.33 -0.79 -4.12
N PRO A 60 -10.92 -0.77 -5.33
CA PRO A 60 -11.43 0.46 -5.93
C PRO A 60 -12.39 1.25 -5.03
N LEU A 61 -12.95 0.62 -4.00
CA LEU A 61 -13.96 1.15 -3.06
C LEU A 61 -13.69 0.86 -1.57
N ALA A 62 -12.53 0.29 -1.16
CA ALA A 62 -12.34 -0.10 0.25
C ALA A 62 -12.48 1.08 1.20
N ILE A 63 -12.12 2.29 0.79
CA ILE A 63 -12.20 3.45 1.68
C ILE A 63 -13.63 3.98 1.84
N SER A 64 -14.55 3.72 0.90
CA SER A 64 -15.97 4.01 1.17
C SER A 64 -16.56 3.08 2.23
N THR A 65 -16.07 1.83 2.30
CA THR A 65 -16.47 0.84 3.30
C THR A 65 -15.71 1.00 4.62
N TRP A 66 -14.40 1.21 4.56
CA TRP A 66 -13.53 1.72 5.61
C TRP A 66 -13.74 3.22 5.73
N LYS A 67 -14.97 3.60 6.05
CA LYS A 67 -15.27 4.93 6.60
C LYS A 67 -14.21 5.25 7.65
N LEU A 68 -13.88 6.52 7.86
CA LEU A 68 -12.90 6.99 8.86
C LEU A 68 -12.89 6.22 10.20
N ALA A 69 -14.04 5.70 10.64
CA ALA A 69 -14.17 4.80 11.78
C ALA A 69 -13.30 3.51 11.71
N GLY A 70 -13.09 2.93 10.54
CA GLY A 70 -12.32 1.69 10.35
C GLY A 70 -10.82 1.86 10.57
N LEU A 71 -10.26 3.06 10.31
CA LEU A 71 -8.84 3.34 10.60
C LEU A 71 -8.55 3.45 12.11
N HIS A 72 -9.58 3.54 12.94
CA HIS A 72 -9.46 3.44 14.39
C HIS A 72 -9.66 2.01 14.91
N ASP A 73 -9.89 1.02 14.04
CA ASP A 73 -10.08 -0.35 14.47
C ASP A 73 -8.80 -0.88 15.15
N PRO A 74 -8.91 -1.53 16.33
CA PRO A 74 -7.76 -2.07 17.04
C PRO A 74 -6.86 -2.99 16.21
N SER A 75 -7.43 -3.70 15.23
CA SER A 75 -6.69 -4.61 14.33
C SER A 75 -5.65 -3.89 13.46
N LEU A 76 -5.80 -2.58 13.25
CA LEU A 76 -4.92 -1.78 12.41
C LEU A 76 -3.85 -1.03 13.22
N LEU A 77 -3.95 -0.98 14.55
CA LEU A 77 -3.07 -0.15 15.39
C LEU A 77 -1.60 -0.61 15.38
N SER A 78 -1.34 -1.87 15.02
CA SER A 78 0.00 -2.44 14.88
C SER A 78 0.57 -2.34 13.47
N LEU A 79 -0.18 -1.80 12.50
CA LEU A 79 0.30 -1.68 11.12
C LEU A 79 1.48 -0.73 11.06
N THR A 80 2.57 -1.23 10.48
CA THR A 80 3.81 -0.47 10.23
C THR A 80 3.98 -0.13 8.76
N HIS A 81 3.44 -0.98 7.87
CA HIS A 81 3.44 -0.80 6.43
C HIS A 81 2.01 -0.86 5.91
N LEU A 82 1.63 0.16 5.15
CA LEU A 82 0.34 0.21 4.48
C LEU A 82 0.57 0.53 3.02
N ASP A 83 -0.11 -0.21 2.16
CA ASP A 83 -0.05 -0.03 0.72
C ASP A 83 -1.47 0.11 0.17
N LEU A 84 -1.77 1.29 -0.38
CA LEU A 84 -3.11 1.72 -0.76
C LEU A 84 -3.20 1.92 -2.27
N TYR A 85 -4.02 1.08 -2.91
CA TYR A 85 -4.39 1.24 -4.31
C TYR A 85 -5.76 1.89 -4.40
N GLN A 86 -5.75 3.22 -4.43
CA GLN A 86 -6.97 3.97 -4.72
C GLN A 86 -6.66 5.14 -5.62
N GLU A 87 -7.39 5.21 -6.74
CA GLU A 87 -7.22 6.28 -7.71
C GLU A 87 -7.86 7.59 -7.22
N GLU A 88 -8.94 7.51 -6.45
CA GLU A 88 -9.70 8.69 -6.02
C GLU A 88 -10.29 8.49 -4.61
N ALA A 89 -9.62 9.01 -3.58
CA ALA A 89 -10.18 9.08 -2.22
C ALA A 89 -10.31 10.54 -1.78
N ALA A 90 -11.43 10.88 -1.15
CA ALA A 90 -11.62 12.21 -0.55
C ALA A 90 -10.52 12.52 0.48
N GLN A 91 -10.08 13.79 0.53
CA GLN A 91 -8.98 14.27 1.37
C GLN A 91 -9.09 13.80 2.83
N GLN A 92 -10.31 13.82 3.38
CA GLN A 92 -10.59 13.42 4.77
C GLN A 92 -10.08 12.02 5.13
N TYR A 93 -10.11 11.06 4.20
CA TYR A 93 -9.67 9.69 4.46
C TYR A 93 -8.18 9.59 4.73
N TRP A 94 -7.39 10.40 4.05
CA TRP A 94 -5.94 10.45 4.22
C TRP A 94 -5.55 10.99 5.59
N CYS A 95 -6.33 11.91 6.16
CA CYS A 95 -6.12 12.38 7.53
C CYS A 95 -6.31 11.27 8.57
N GLY A 96 -7.14 10.26 8.26
CA GLY A 96 -7.30 9.09 9.14
C GLY A 96 -6.03 8.25 9.26
N LEU A 97 -5.11 8.31 8.31
CA LEU A 97 -3.84 7.58 8.42
C LEU A 97 -2.99 8.07 9.60
N ALA A 98 -3.12 9.35 9.97
CA ALA A 98 -2.43 9.91 11.13
C ALA A 98 -2.88 9.28 12.46
N THR A 99 -4.01 8.58 12.47
CA THR A 99 -4.55 7.92 13.67
C THR A 99 -3.97 6.52 13.87
N LEU A 100 -3.21 5.99 12.90
CA LEU A 100 -2.53 4.71 13.00
C LEU A 100 -1.18 4.91 13.70
N PRO A 101 -1.06 4.58 15.00
CA PRO A 101 0.10 4.99 15.77
C PRO A 101 1.36 4.30 15.29
N ALA A 102 1.33 3.04 14.85
CA ALA A 102 2.51 2.32 14.44
C ALA A 102 2.92 2.57 12.97
N LEU A 103 2.14 3.33 12.19
CA LEU A 103 2.36 3.46 10.76
C LEU A 103 3.63 4.26 10.47
N MET A 104 4.60 3.61 9.83
CA MET A 104 5.91 4.17 9.52
C MET A 104 6.16 4.22 8.01
N ARG A 105 5.52 3.34 7.24
CA ARG A 105 5.75 3.22 5.81
C ARG A 105 4.43 3.17 5.05
N LEU A 106 4.32 4.01 4.03
CA LEU A 106 3.13 4.13 3.20
C LEU A 106 3.49 4.04 1.72
N ALA A 107 2.81 3.17 0.98
CA ALA A 107 2.92 3.10 -0.46
C ALA A 107 1.60 3.54 -1.11
N LEU A 108 1.73 4.34 -2.16
CA LEU A 108 0.63 5.03 -2.84
C LEU A 108 0.77 4.85 -4.35
N LEU A 109 -0.38 4.83 -5.02
CA LEU A 109 -0.44 4.92 -6.48
C LEU A 109 -0.05 6.32 -6.99
N PRO A 110 0.43 6.42 -8.24
CA PRO A 110 0.85 7.69 -8.85
C PRO A 110 -0.32 8.66 -9.09
N SER A 111 -1.56 8.18 -9.01
CA SER A 111 -2.76 9.01 -9.13
C SER A 111 -3.03 9.90 -7.91
N VAL A 112 -2.31 9.71 -6.80
CA VAL A 112 -2.53 10.53 -5.60
C VAL A 112 -2.15 11.97 -5.86
N ALA A 113 -3.11 12.88 -5.69
CA ALA A 113 -2.89 14.31 -5.88
C ALA A 113 -1.81 14.84 -4.91
N THR A 114 -0.94 15.72 -5.40
CA THR A 114 0.14 16.33 -4.62
C THR A 114 -0.32 16.96 -3.30
N ALA A 115 -1.50 17.58 -3.27
CA ALA A 115 -2.06 18.17 -2.06
C ALA A 115 -2.38 17.12 -0.98
N ILE A 116 -2.79 15.92 -1.40
CA ILE A 116 -3.01 14.79 -0.50
C ILE A 116 -1.68 14.31 0.06
N LEU A 117 -0.66 14.15 -0.80
CA LEU A 117 0.66 13.75 -0.36
C LEU A 117 1.25 14.73 0.66
N ALA A 118 1.14 16.04 0.40
CA ALA A 118 1.54 17.10 1.33
C ALA A 118 0.79 17.01 2.67
N THR A 119 -0.52 16.69 2.64
CA THR A 119 -1.32 16.48 3.86
C THR A 119 -0.83 15.27 4.63
N ILE A 120 -0.62 14.13 3.96
CA ILE A 120 -0.15 12.89 4.58
C ILE A 120 1.18 13.11 5.30
N VAL A 121 2.17 13.69 4.62
CA VAL A 121 3.50 13.90 5.23
C VAL A 121 3.43 14.89 6.40
N THR A 122 2.52 15.88 6.34
CA THR A 122 2.35 16.86 7.42
C THR A 122 1.68 16.25 8.66
N GLU A 123 0.59 15.52 8.47
CA GLU A 123 -0.23 14.98 9.57
C GLU A 123 0.33 13.68 10.14
N CYS A 124 0.92 12.83 9.29
CA CYS A 124 1.46 11.54 9.70
C CYS A 124 2.93 11.67 10.10
N THR A 125 3.19 12.34 11.23
CA THR A 125 4.54 12.68 11.73
C THR A 125 5.45 11.48 12.00
N ARG A 126 4.89 10.28 12.14
CA ARG A 126 5.63 9.03 12.36
C ARG A 126 6.04 8.32 11.07
N LEU A 127 5.55 8.77 9.92
CA LEU A 127 6.00 8.22 8.64
C LEU A 127 7.48 8.50 8.47
N GLU A 128 8.20 7.45 8.12
CA GLU A 128 9.61 7.44 7.79
C GLU A 128 9.82 7.40 6.28
N LEU A 129 8.92 6.72 5.57
CA LEU A 129 9.03 6.48 4.13
C LEU A 129 7.66 6.49 3.47
N VAL A 130 7.51 7.30 2.43
CA VAL A 130 6.33 7.35 1.57
C VAL A 130 6.75 7.04 0.14
N ILE A 131 6.26 5.94 -0.40
CA ILE A 131 6.56 5.51 -1.77
C ILE A 131 5.40 5.94 -2.66
N VAL A 132 5.72 6.68 -3.71
CA VAL A 132 4.82 6.94 -4.83
C VAL A 132 5.24 6.01 -5.97
N MET A 133 4.46 4.97 -6.23
CA MET A 133 4.77 4.02 -7.28
C MET A 133 4.55 4.67 -8.64
N ALA A 134 5.51 4.52 -9.55
CA ALA A 134 5.46 5.02 -10.92
C ALA A 134 5.56 3.83 -11.87
N TYR A 135 4.47 3.46 -12.54
CA TYR A 135 4.52 2.34 -13.46
C TYR A 135 5.09 2.76 -14.81
N SER A 136 5.95 1.91 -15.38
CA SER A 136 6.60 2.16 -16.69
C SER A 136 5.62 2.34 -17.84
N TRP A 137 4.42 1.74 -17.74
CA TRP A 137 3.34 1.87 -18.73
C TRP A 137 2.49 3.14 -18.56
N MET A 138 2.65 3.88 -17.45
CA MET A 138 2.00 5.18 -17.26
C MET A 138 2.84 6.29 -17.92
N ALA A 139 2.17 7.31 -18.46
CA ALA A 139 2.84 8.39 -19.17
C ALA A 139 3.87 9.11 -18.27
N ALA A 140 5.09 9.30 -18.78
CA ALA A 140 6.20 9.91 -18.02
C ALA A 140 5.89 11.33 -17.47
N SER A 141 4.94 12.04 -18.08
CA SER A 141 4.49 13.38 -17.65
C SER A 141 3.76 13.38 -16.31
N ASP A 142 3.15 12.26 -15.93
CA ASP A 142 2.34 12.18 -14.71
C ASP A 142 3.20 11.86 -13.49
N ASN A 143 4.29 11.11 -13.68
CA ASN A 143 5.19 10.69 -12.61
C ASN A 143 6.23 11.76 -12.22
N THR A 144 6.66 12.60 -13.17
CA THR A 144 7.72 13.59 -12.95
C THR A 144 7.26 14.87 -12.23
N ASN A 145 5.96 15.20 -12.28
CA ASN A 145 5.41 16.41 -11.65
C ASN A 145 5.13 16.26 -10.14
N LEU A 146 4.99 15.03 -9.63
CA LEU A 146 4.75 14.78 -8.21
C LEU A 146 5.98 15.13 -7.36
N VAL A 147 7.16 14.69 -7.79
CA VAL A 147 8.44 14.90 -7.09
C VAL A 147 8.85 16.36 -7.06
N SER A 148 8.55 17.13 -8.11
CA SER A 148 8.92 18.55 -8.16
C SER A 148 8.12 19.42 -7.18
N THR A 149 7.01 18.91 -6.66
CA THR A 149 6.08 19.71 -5.85
C THR A 149 6.11 19.35 -4.36
N VAL A 150 6.49 18.13 -3.98
CA VAL A 150 6.66 17.74 -2.57
C VAL A 150 8.14 17.47 -2.27
N THR A 151 8.80 18.42 -1.62
CA THR A 151 10.24 18.34 -1.25
C THR A 151 10.47 17.71 0.13
N ASP A 152 9.61 16.78 0.54
CA ASP A 152 9.79 16.09 1.83
C ASP A 152 10.75 14.91 1.65
N PRO A 153 11.85 14.82 2.44
CA PRO A 153 12.89 13.80 2.26
C PRO A 153 12.39 12.36 2.46
N ARG A 154 11.24 12.18 3.10
CA ARG A 154 10.59 10.87 3.32
C ARG A 154 9.86 10.37 2.08
N VAL A 155 9.58 11.24 1.11
CA VAL A 155 8.90 10.87 -0.13
C VAL A 155 9.93 10.29 -1.11
N VAL A 156 9.59 9.17 -1.72
CA VAL A 156 10.39 8.51 -2.75
C VAL A 156 9.45 8.06 -3.86
N THR A 157 9.80 8.36 -5.10
CA THR A 157 9.17 7.79 -6.28
C THR A 157 9.92 6.54 -6.71
N MET A 158 9.19 5.46 -6.95
CA MET A 158 9.78 4.19 -7.36
C MET A 158 9.22 3.76 -8.71
N THR A 159 10.11 3.57 -9.68
CA THR A 159 9.72 3.03 -10.99
C THR A 159 9.45 1.53 -10.86
N MET A 160 8.24 1.09 -11.21
CA MET A 160 7.82 -0.31 -11.20
C MET A 160 7.84 -0.87 -12.63
N GLU A 161 8.66 -1.89 -12.87
CA GLU A 161 8.78 -2.56 -14.18
C GLU A 161 7.67 -3.59 -14.45
N GLY A 162 7.14 -4.19 -13.38
CA GLY A 162 6.13 -5.23 -13.43
C GLY A 162 4.80 -4.80 -12.82
N THR A 163 3.91 -5.78 -12.65
CA THR A 163 2.73 -5.57 -11.82
C THR A 163 3.15 -5.57 -10.36
N HIS A 164 2.51 -4.73 -9.58
CA HIS A 164 2.66 -4.72 -8.14
C HIS A 164 2.40 -6.10 -7.49
N LYS A 165 1.42 -6.84 -8.01
CA LYS A 165 1.12 -8.20 -7.59
C LYS A 165 2.32 -9.14 -7.73
N THR A 166 3.01 -9.09 -8.88
CA THR A 166 4.22 -9.91 -9.11
C THR A 166 5.29 -9.62 -8.06
N ASP A 167 5.42 -8.36 -7.67
CA ASP A 167 6.41 -7.94 -6.69
C ASP A 167 6.07 -8.40 -5.25
N TRP A 168 4.79 -8.38 -4.87
CA TRP A 168 4.35 -9.03 -3.63
C TRP A 168 4.55 -10.54 -3.63
N GLU A 169 4.25 -11.20 -4.74
CA GLU A 169 4.45 -12.65 -4.86
C GLU A 169 5.93 -13.02 -4.65
N LEU A 170 6.85 -12.18 -5.11
CA LEU A 170 8.28 -12.30 -4.81
C LEU A 170 8.56 -12.14 -3.30
N GLY A 171 8.04 -11.08 -2.67
CA GLY A 171 8.21 -10.83 -1.24
C GLY A 171 7.70 -11.98 -0.35
N VAL A 172 6.48 -12.46 -0.61
CA VAL A 172 5.88 -13.59 0.12
C VAL A 172 6.65 -14.89 -0.10
N SER A 173 7.31 -15.04 -1.25
CA SER A 173 8.19 -16.18 -1.55
C SER A 173 9.58 -16.06 -0.92
N GLY A 174 9.85 -15.00 -0.14
CA GLY A 174 11.13 -14.74 0.52
C GLY A 174 12.16 -14.01 -0.34
N GLY A 175 11.75 -13.46 -1.49
CA GLY A 175 12.57 -12.58 -2.31
C GLY A 175 12.48 -11.12 -1.88
N ASP A 176 13.24 -10.25 -2.57
CA ASP A 176 13.23 -8.81 -2.33
C ASP A 176 12.04 -8.16 -3.06
N ASP A 177 11.03 -7.75 -2.30
CA ASP A 177 9.93 -6.91 -2.77
C ASP A 177 10.33 -5.42 -2.83
N PHE A 178 9.40 -4.58 -3.28
CA PHE A 178 9.58 -3.15 -3.45
C PHE A 178 9.80 -2.47 -2.11
N TRP A 179 9.24 -3.02 -1.03
CA TRP A 179 9.50 -2.52 0.31
C TRP A 179 10.94 -2.75 0.73
N ALA A 180 11.49 -3.94 0.48
CA ALA A 180 12.90 -4.23 0.74
C ALA A 180 13.82 -3.25 -0.03
N ARG A 181 13.53 -3.02 -1.31
CA ARG A 181 14.28 -2.06 -2.15
C ARG A 181 14.13 -0.62 -1.65
N ALA A 182 12.92 -0.19 -1.28
CA ALA A 182 12.68 1.15 -0.76
C ALA A 182 13.38 1.39 0.59
N ILE A 183 13.38 0.39 1.47
CA ILE A 183 14.07 0.45 2.77
C ILE A 183 15.58 0.50 2.57
N ALA A 184 16.12 -0.29 1.65
CA ALA A 184 17.53 -0.24 1.29
C ALA A 184 17.92 1.16 0.77
N PHE A 185 17.09 1.74 -0.10
CA PHE A 185 17.28 3.10 -0.60
C PHE A 185 17.24 4.16 0.51
N ASP A 186 16.23 4.14 1.38
CA ASP A 186 16.14 5.07 2.52
C ASP A 186 17.36 4.93 3.46
N ASN A 187 17.82 3.70 3.73
CA ASN A 187 19.03 3.49 4.52
C ASN A 187 20.28 4.11 3.87
N ARG A 188 20.41 4.02 2.54
CA ARG A 188 21.51 4.65 1.78
C ARG A 188 21.42 6.18 1.81
N LYS A 189 20.21 6.77 1.82
CA LYS A 189 20.02 8.22 2.05
C LYS A 189 20.46 8.62 3.46
N ARG A 190 20.06 7.85 4.47
CA ARG A 190 20.39 8.14 5.88
C ARG A 190 21.88 8.01 6.16
N SER A 191 22.56 7.05 5.52
CA SER A 191 24.02 6.87 5.64
C SER A 191 24.83 7.93 4.87
N GLY A 192 24.21 8.65 3.94
CA GLY A 192 24.88 9.60 3.05
C GLY A 192 25.59 8.96 1.86
N GLU A 193 25.31 7.69 1.56
CA GLU A 193 25.81 7.02 0.36
C GLU A 193 25.18 7.62 -0.91
N ILE A 194 23.92 8.05 -0.81
CA ILE A 194 23.21 8.79 -1.85
C ILE A 194 22.71 10.12 -1.28
N ASP A 195 22.46 11.08 -2.18
CA ASP A 195 21.93 12.39 -1.81
C ASP A 195 20.61 12.25 -1.03
N ARG A 196 20.44 13.04 0.04
CA ARG A 196 19.19 13.09 0.82
C ARG A 196 18.04 13.66 0.00
N ASP A 197 18.37 14.47 -1.00
CA ASP A 197 17.43 15.02 -1.97
C ASP A 197 17.29 14.11 -3.21
N CYS A 198 17.80 12.86 -3.15
CA CYS A 198 17.45 11.85 -4.14
C CYS A 198 16.06 11.29 -3.84
N TYR A 199 15.14 11.46 -4.79
CA TYR A 199 13.75 11.04 -4.66
C TYR A 199 13.39 9.88 -5.58
N VAL A 200 14.24 9.50 -6.52
CA VAL A 200 13.91 8.49 -7.54
C VAL A 200 14.68 7.21 -7.27
N LEU A 201 13.95 6.12 -7.05
CA LEU A 201 14.50 4.77 -7.06
C LEU A 201 14.33 4.17 -8.46
N ASP A 202 15.38 4.28 -9.26
CA ASP A 202 15.53 3.59 -10.55
C ASP A 202 16.43 2.37 -10.36
N GLU A 203 15.94 1.36 -9.65
CA GLU A 203 16.61 0.05 -9.63
C GLU A 203 15.92 -0.86 -10.65
N THR A 204 16.43 -0.83 -11.88
CA THR A 204 16.35 -1.99 -12.77
C THR A 204 16.95 -3.15 -11.99
N PRO A 205 16.25 -4.29 -11.78
CA PRO A 205 16.88 -5.45 -11.15
C PRO A 205 18.16 -5.73 -11.91
N THR A 206 19.31 -5.61 -11.24
CA THR A 206 20.56 -6.05 -11.82
C THR A 206 20.38 -7.54 -12.00
N THR A 207 20.05 -7.94 -13.23
CA THR A 207 20.05 -9.33 -13.64
C THR A 207 21.47 -9.82 -13.40
N GLN A 208 21.73 -10.41 -12.24
CA GLN A 208 22.94 -11.20 -12.08
C GLN A 208 22.82 -12.32 -13.12
N PRO A 209 23.73 -12.39 -14.10
CA PRO A 209 23.72 -13.51 -15.02
C PRO A 209 23.94 -14.79 -14.20
N PRO A 210 23.33 -15.90 -14.64
CA PRO A 210 23.42 -17.19 -13.94
C PRO A 210 24.86 -17.69 -13.78
#